data_AF-A0A2W7AAF6-F1
#
_entry.id   AF-A0A2W7AAF6-F1
#
_cell.length_a   1.000
_cell.length_b   1.000
_cell.length_c   1.000
_cell.angle_alpha   90.00
_cell.angle_beta   90.00
_cell.angle_gamma   90.00
#
_symmetry.space_group_name_H-M   'P 1'
#
loop_
_entity.id
_entity.type
_entity.pdbx_description
1 polymer ?
#
loop_
_entity_poly.entity_id
_entity_poly.type
_entity_poly.pdbx_seq_one_letter_code
_entity_poly.pdbx_strand_id
1 'polypeptide(L)' 'MSKSQLTAFLAQVEADPALKLRVEAATDLNAVVVIGQESGHLFSAATLARHQRG' A
#
# COMPACT_ATOMS: atom_id res chain seq x y z
N MET A 1 -12.88 -6.01 1.07
CA MET A 1 -11.52 -5.41 1.02
C MET A 1 -11.60 -4.00 1.59
N SER A 2 -10.86 -3.70 2.66
CA SER A 2 -11.10 -2.50 3.47
C SER A 2 -10.30 -1.29 3.01
N LYS A 3 -10.98 -0.17 2.74
CA LYS A 3 -10.36 1.16 2.53
C LYS A 3 -9.57 1.61 3.77
N SER A 4 -10.00 1.23 4.98
CA SER A 4 -9.31 1.63 6.22
C SER A 4 -7.91 1.05 6.34
N GLN A 5 -7.69 -0.18 5.86
CA GLN A 5 -6.36 -0.80 5.88
C GLN A 5 -5.44 -0.21 4.83
N LEU A 6 -5.97 0.21 3.68
CA LEU A 6 -5.18 0.97 2.72
C LEU A 6 -4.74 2.32 3.31
N THR A 7 -5.63 3.06 3.97
CA THR A 7 -5.27 4.34 4.59
C THR A 7 -4.27 4.17 5.73
N ALA A 8 -4.42 3.14 6.57
CA ALA A 8 -3.46 2.83 7.63
C ALA A 8 -2.08 2.46 7.06
N PHE A 9 -2.05 1.66 5.99
CA PHE A 9 -0.81 1.35 5.28
C PHE A 9 -0.13 2.61 4.73
N LEU A 10 -0.87 3.48 4.05
CA LEU A 10 -0.31 4.72 3.50
C LEU A 10 0.22 5.66 4.58
N ALA A 11 -0.48 5.77 5.71
CA ALA A 11 0.02 6.54 6.86
C ALA A 11 1.32 5.95 7.42
N GLN A 12 1.44 4.62 7.45
CA GLN A 12 2.69 3.95 7.84
C GLN A 12 3.80 4.18 6.81
N VAL A 13 3.48 4.14 5.52
CA VAL A 13 4.43 4.44 4.42
C VAL A 13 4.95 5.87 4.52
N GLU A 14 4.09 6.83 4.89
CA GLU A 14 4.52 8.22 5.11
C GLU A 14 5.40 8.39 6.35
N ALA A 15 5.14 7.60 7.41
CA ALA A 15 5.90 7.63 8.66
C ALA A 15 7.23 6.86 8.61
N ASP A 16 7.37 5.88 7.70
CA ASP A 16 8.55 5.04 7.56
C ASP A 16 9.25 5.24 6.20
N PRO A 17 10.38 5.97 6.16
CA PRO A 17 11.14 6.21 4.93
C PRO A 17 11.64 4.93 4.24
N ALA A 18 11.94 3.87 4.99
CA ALA A 18 12.39 2.60 4.41
C ALA A 18 11.23 1.88 3.72
N LEU A 19 10.05 1.90 4.33
CA LEU A 19 8.84 1.37 3.72
C LEU A 19 8.43 2.18 2.48
N LYS A 20 8.58 3.51 2.52
CA LYS A 20 8.36 4.39 1.38
C LYS A 20 9.23 4.04 0.19
N LEU A 21 10.52 3.84 0.39
CA LEU A 21 11.44 3.42 -0.68
C LEU A 21 11.06 2.05 -1.28
N ARG A 22 10.58 1.10 -0.45
CA ARG A 22 10.10 -0.20 -0.95
C ARG A 22 8.84 -0.06 -1.80
N VAL A 23 7.90 0.79 -1.38
CA VAL A 23 6.66 1.06 -2.15
C VAL A 23 6.95 1.83 -3.44
N GLU A 24 7.88 2.79 -3.42
CA GLU A 24 8.32 3.53 -4.61
C GLU A 24 9.10 2.65 -5.61
N ALA A 25 9.87 1.68 -5.12
CA ALA A 25 10.56 0.70 -5.96
C ALA A 25 9.62 -0.38 -6.54
N ALA A 26 8.37 -0.47 -6.04
CA ALA A 26 7.40 -1.43 -6.54
C ALA A 26 6.92 -1.02 -7.94
N THR A 27 7.11 -1.89 -8.93
CA THR A 27 6.81 -1.63 -10.34
C THR A 27 5.35 -1.90 -10.71
N ASP A 28 4.60 -2.60 -9.86
CA ASP A 28 3.19 -2.88 -10.08
C ASP A 28 2.38 -2.80 -8.77
N LEU A 29 1.05 -2.71 -8.93
CA LEU A 29 0.11 -2.60 -7.81
C LEU A 29 0.05 -3.87 -6.95
N ASN A 30 0.40 -5.03 -7.50
CA ASN A 30 0.42 -6.28 -6.74
C ASN A 30 1.62 -6.31 -5.80
N ALA A 31 2.78 -5.81 -6.21
CA ALA A 31 3.96 -5.67 -5.37
C ALA A 31 3.70 -4.73 -4.18
N VAL A 32 2.99 -3.61 -4.39
CA VAL A 32 2.56 -2.74 -3.28
C VAL A 32 1.60 -3.45 -2.33
N VAL A 33 0.68 -4.27 -2.85
CA VAL A 33 -0.21 -5.09 -2.03
C VAL A 33 0.57 -6.12 -1.21
N VAL A 34 1.56 -6.79 -1.80
CA VAL A 34 2.42 -7.74 -1.08
C VAL A 34 3.19 -7.04 0.05
N ILE A 35 3.77 -5.87 -0.20
CA ILE A 35 4.43 -5.05 0.84
C ILE A 35 3.45 -4.66 1.96
N GLY A 36 2.22 -4.30 1.60
CA GLY A 36 1.15 -4.04 2.56
C GLY A 36 0.82 -5.24 3.42
N GLN A 37 0.71 -6.43 2.81
CA GLN A 37 0.42 -7.69 3.48
C GLN A 37 1.54 -8.09 4.45
N GLU A 38 2.81 -7.93 4.05
CA GLU A 38 3.97 -8.12 4.93
C GLU A 38 3.93 -7.19 6.15
N SER A 39 3.40 -5.99 5.97
CA SER A 39 3.23 -4.98 7.02
C SER A 39 1.96 -5.21 7.87
N GLY A 40 1.20 -6.28 7.62
CA GLY A 40 -0.03 -6.62 8.34
C GLY A 40 -1.31 -5.96 7.80
N HIS A 41 -1.26 -5.28 6.65
CA HIS A 41 -2.41 -4.62 6.02
C HIS A 41 -2.95 -5.45 4.85
N LEU A 42 -4.24 -5.78 4.90
CA LEU A 42 -4.94 -6.56 3.86
C LEU A 42 -5.83 -5.65 3.00
N PHE A 43 -5.31 -5.25 1.84
CA PHE A 43 -6.08 -4.57 0.80
C PHE A 43 -5.83 -5.22 -0.56
N SER A 44 -6.68 -4.92 -1.55
CA SER A 44 -6.52 -5.44 -2.92
C SER A 44 -5.93 -4.40 -3.86
N ALA A 45 -5.31 -4.87 -4.94
CA ALA A 45 -4.79 -4.01 -6.00
C ALA A 45 -5.90 -3.14 -6.61
N ALA A 46 -7.15 -3.63 -6.66
CA ALA A 46 -8.30 -2.83 -7.11
C ALA A 46 -8.61 -1.66 -6.15
N THR A 47 -8.48 -1.85 -4.84
CA THR A 47 -8.65 -0.78 -3.85
C THR A 47 -7.54 0.27 -3.98
N LEU A 48 -6.29 -0.17 -4.17
CA LEU A 48 -5.14 0.71 -4.42
C LEU A 48 -5.29 1.49 -5.75
N ALA A 49 -5.64 0.81 -6.85
CA ALA A 49 -5.89 1.42 -8.15
C ALA A 49 -7.02 2.44 -8.13
N ARG A 50 -8.03 2.24 -7.27
CA ARG A 50 -9.12 3.20 -7.09
C ARG A 50 -8.65 4.42 -6.31
N HIS A 51 -7.75 4.25 -5.34
CA HIS A 51 -7.16 5.33 -4.56
C HIS A 51 -6.18 6.19 -5.37
N GLN A 52 -5.39 5.60 -6.28
CA GLN A 52 -4.50 6.38 -7.16
C GLN A 52 -5.24 7.18 -8.24
N ARG A 53 -6.48 6.80 -8.55
CA ARG A 53 -7.30 7.45 -9.59
C ARG A 53 -8.23 8.55 -9.07
N GLY A 54 -8.35 8.71 -7.74
CA GLY A 54 -9.25 9.67 -7.11
C GLY A 54 -8.49 10.59 -6.18
#